data_AF-A0A9P6P8R6-F1
#
_entry.id   AF-A0A9P6P8R6-F1
#
_cell.length_a   1.000
_cell.length_b   1.000
_cell.length_c   1.000
_cell.angle_alpha   90.00
_cell.angle_beta   90.00
_cell.angle_gamma   90.00
#
_symmetry.space_group_name_H-M   'P 1'
#
loop_
_entity.id
_entity.type
_entity.pdbx_description
1 polymer ?
#
loop_
_entity_poly.entity_id
_entity_poly.type
_entity_poly.pdbx_seq_one_letter_code
_entity_poly.pdbx_strand_id
1 'polypeptide(L)'
;MAGEQMQAVKVSMILCSCFFAYGTYWSDWAFDYYLLWANPADYPNAVSRAALYYSNQLHAPNILKYIPFANLMIAAVGFSAGLANMTDGNLLFDGASLVLMLFGLSTHASSVKPAMNVISTSEDQKEITVSLKNIAAAHFIIVLAVTGIIGLQIAHFFVMKRTAKANRAATPGSSKKNN
;
A
#
# COMPACT_ATOMS: atom_id res chain seq x y z
N MET A 1 -17.74 -11.17 22.01
CA MET A 1 -17.48 -9.71 21.96
C MET A 1 -16.00 -9.38 21.84
N ALA A 2 -15.08 -9.93 22.66
CA ALA A 2 -13.65 -9.59 22.59
C ALA A 2 -12.96 -9.91 21.23
N GLY A 3 -13.26 -11.06 20.62
CA GLY A 3 -12.70 -11.44 19.31
C GLY A 3 -13.13 -10.54 18.14
N GLU A 4 -14.39 -10.09 18.13
CA GLU A 4 -14.90 -9.16 17.10
C GLU A 4 -14.21 -7.79 17.19
N GLN A 5 -13.99 -7.29 18.41
CA GLN A 5 -13.29 -6.03 18.63
C GLN A 5 -11.84 -6.11 18.19
N MET A 6 -11.14 -7.21 18.53
CA MET A 6 -9.75 -7.44 18.13
C MET A 6 -9.58 -7.48 16.61
N GLN A 7 -10.48 -8.14 15.89
CA GLN A 7 -10.46 -8.18 14.42
C GLN A 7 -10.79 -6.81 13.79
N ALA A 8 -11.72 -6.04 14.35
CA ALA A 8 -12.03 -4.71 13.88
C ALA A 8 -10.85 -3.73 14.08
N VAL A 9 -10.18 -3.80 15.22
CA VAL A 9 -8.96 -3.01 15.50
C VAL A 9 -7.85 -3.39 14.52
N LYS A 10 -7.62 -4.69 14.29
CA LYS A 10 -6.66 -5.19 13.30
C LYS A 10 -6.88 -4.57 11.92
N VAL A 11 -8.10 -4.71 11.38
CA VAL A 11 -8.46 -4.18 10.05
C VAL A 11 -8.29 -2.66 10.01
N SER A 12 -8.66 -1.95 11.08
CA SER A 12 -8.51 -0.49 11.16
C SER A 12 -7.05 -0.05 11.15
N MET A 13 -6.16 -0.77 11.88
CA MET A 13 -4.72 -0.49 11.87
C MET A 13 -4.10 -0.74 10.49
N ILE A 14 -4.48 -1.85 9.84
CA ILE A 14 -4.03 -2.16 8.48
C ILE A 14 -4.48 -1.08 7.50
N LEU A 15 -5.76 -0.69 7.53
CA LEU A 15 -6.30 0.34 6.64
C LEU A 15 -5.61 1.69 6.87
N CYS A 16 -5.42 2.11 8.13
CA CYS A 16 -4.69 3.32 8.45
C CYS A 16 -3.28 3.31 7.85
N SER A 17 -2.59 2.18 7.96
CA SER A 17 -1.27 2.01 7.35
C SER A 17 -1.35 2.09 5.81
N CYS A 18 -2.22 1.33 5.18
CA CYS A 18 -2.34 1.34 3.71
C CYS A 18 -2.72 2.73 3.16
N PHE A 19 -3.59 3.49 3.84
CA PHE A 19 -3.94 4.86 3.43
C PHE A 19 -2.78 5.83 3.57
N PHE A 20 -1.97 5.71 4.62
CA PHE A 20 -0.76 6.52 4.75
C PHE A 20 0.24 6.22 3.63
N ALA A 21 0.49 4.94 3.33
CA ALA A 21 1.35 4.54 2.22
C ALA A 21 0.79 4.98 0.86
N TYR A 22 -0.53 4.88 0.67
CA TYR A 22 -1.19 5.41 -0.51
C TYR A 22 -0.95 6.92 -0.67
N GLY A 23 -1.06 7.68 0.42
CA GLY A 23 -0.80 9.11 0.42
C GLY A 23 0.62 9.48 0.01
N THR A 24 1.63 8.69 0.42
CA THR A 24 3.02 8.94 0.00
C THR A 24 3.19 8.77 -1.51
N TYR A 25 2.69 7.68 -2.08
CA TYR A 25 2.77 7.46 -3.53
C TYR A 25 1.87 8.42 -4.32
N TRP A 26 0.77 8.88 -3.72
CA TRP A 26 -0.08 9.90 -4.33
C TRP A 26 0.63 11.25 -4.44
N SER A 27 1.54 11.57 -3.51
CA SER A 27 2.38 12.76 -3.63
C SER A 27 3.35 12.66 -4.82
N ASP A 28 3.93 11.48 -5.05
CA ASP A 28 4.83 11.22 -6.19
C ASP A 28 4.10 11.31 -7.54
N TRP A 29 2.79 11.03 -7.55
CA TRP A 29 1.94 11.11 -8.74
C TRP A 29 1.97 12.48 -9.43
N ALA A 30 2.18 13.56 -8.69
CA ALA A 30 2.28 14.91 -9.25
C ALA A 30 3.42 15.06 -10.28
N PHE A 31 4.45 14.20 -10.19
CA PHE A 31 5.56 14.14 -11.15
C PHE A 31 5.36 12.99 -12.14
N ASP A 32 4.93 11.83 -11.65
CA ASP A 32 4.77 10.60 -12.46
C ASP A 32 3.70 10.71 -13.54
N TYR A 33 2.63 11.46 -13.29
CA TYR A 33 1.55 11.69 -14.27
C TYR A 33 2.10 12.23 -15.59
N TYR A 34 3.03 13.19 -15.52
CA TYR A 34 3.58 13.81 -16.72
C TYR A 34 4.53 12.90 -17.51
N LEU A 35 5.05 11.86 -16.87
CA LEU A 35 5.96 10.90 -17.50
C LEU A 35 5.20 9.79 -18.24
N LEU A 36 4.01 9.42 -17.75
CA LEU A 36 3.20 8.33 -18.27
C LEU A 36 2.10 8.78 -19.22
N TRP A 37 1.40 9.86 -18.89
CA TRP A 37 0.11 10.21 -19.51
C TRP A 37 0.12 11.55 -20.24
N ALA A 38 1.02 12.46 -19.90
CA ALA A 38 1.12 13.74 -20.58
C ALA A 38 1.92 13.66 -21.88
N ASN A 39 1.57 14.49 -22.85
CA ASN A 39 2.33 14.61 -24.09
C ASN A 39 3.64 15.39 -23.81
N PRO A 40 4.82 14.84 -24.16
CA PRO A 40 6.09 15.54 -23.97
C PRO A 40 6.18 16.89 -24.70
N ALA A 41 5.42 17.06 -25.79
CA ALA A 41 5.39 18.31 -26.56
C ALA A 41 4.81 19.50 -25.76
N ASP A 42 3.84 19.23 -24.90
CA ASP A 42 3.15 20.27 -24.13
C ASP A 42 3.91 20.63 -22.83
N TYR A 43 4.79 19.74 -22.35
CA TYR A 43 5.49 19.87 -21.08
C TYR A 43 7.00 19.54 -21.18
N PRO A 44 7.81 20.39 -21.84
CA PRO A 44 9.23 20.12 -22.06
C PRO A 44 10.05 20.04 -20.76
N ASN A 45 9.60 20.71 -19.69
CA ASN A 45 10.28 20.74 -18.39
C ASN A 45 9.84 19.62 -17.43
N ALA A 46 8.95 18.70 -17.84
CA ALA A 46 8.46 17.65 -16.97
C ALA A 46 9.58 16.70 -16.51
N VAL A 47 10.45 16.30 -17.44
CA VAL A 47 11.55 15.36 -17.19
C VAL A 47 12.59 15.97 -16.26
N SER A 48 13.01 17.22 -16.50
CA SER A 48 14.01 17.90 -15.66
C SER A 48 13.50 18.13 -14.24
N ARG A 49 12.22 18.49 -14.09
CA ARG A 49 11.58 18.64 -12.78
C ARG A 49 11.49 17.32 -12.02
N ALA A 50 11.10 16.23 -12.70
CA ALA A 50 11.06 14.90 -12.10
C ALA A 50 12.46 14.39 -11.71
N ALA A 51 13.46 14.60 -12.57
CA ALA A 51 14.85 14.26 -12.28
C ALA A 51 15.35 14.97 -11.02
N LEU A 52 15.08 16.27 -10.88
CA LEU A 52 15.45 17.05 -9.71
C LEU A 52 14.73 16.57 -8.44
N TYR A 53 13.43 16.27 -8.54
CA TYR A 53 12.65 15.71 -7.44
C TYR A 53 13.24 14.39 -6.93
N TYR A 54 13.43 13.42 -7.82
CA TYR A 54 13.94 12.09 -7.46
C TYR A 54 15.41 12.11 -7.03
N SER A 55 16.24 12.97 -7.61
CA SER A 55 17.62 13.19 -7.15
C SER A 55 17.65 13.79 -5.75
N ASN A 56 16.79 14.76 -5.44
CA ASN A 56 16.71 15.33 -4.10
C ASN A 56 16.21 14.32 -3.07
N GLN A 57 15.32 13.40 -3.48
CA GLN A 57 14.84 12.31 -2.64
C GLN A 57 15.95 11.33 -2.22
N LEU A 58 17.00 11.17 -3.05
CA LEU A 58 18.19 10.38 -2.67
C LEU A 58 18.99 11.05 -1.56
N HIS A 59 19.10 12.37 -1.60
CA HIS A 59 19.81 13.17 -0.59
C HIS A 59 18.99 13.40 0.68
N ALA A 60 17.69 13.09 0.66
CA ALA A 60 16.82 13.21 1.82
C ALA A 60 17.34 12.34 2.99
N PRO A 61 17.24 12.83 4.23
CA PRO A 61 17.70 12.10 5.41
C PRO A 61 16.98 10.75 5.54
N ASN A 62 17.72 9.72 5.95
CA ASN A 62 17.22 8.34 5.98
C ASN A 62 15.93 8.17 6.80
N ILE A 63 15.69 9.04 7.78
CA ILE A 63 14.46 9.03 8.57
C ILE A 63 13.21 9.13 7.70
N LEU A 64 13.20 9.99 6.66
CA LEU A 64 12.05 10.17 5.79
C LEU A 64 11.79 8.94 4.91
N LYS A 65 12.85 8.20 4.58
CA LYS A 65 12.77 6.94 3.82
C LYS A 65 12.20 5.80 4.66
N TYR A 66 12.43 5.81 5.97
CA TYR A 66 11.95 4.76 6.87
C TYR A 66 10.50 4.93 7.31
N ILE A 67 9.93 6.13 7.31
CA ILE A 67 8.53 6.38 7.70
C ILE A 67 7.53 5.52 6.90
N PRO A 68 7.52 5.54 5.55
CA PRO A 68 6.58 4.72 4.78
C PRO A 68 6.84 3.21 4.99
N PHE A 69 8.10 2.81 5.15
CA PHE A 69 8.46 1.41 5.42
C PHE A 69 7.97 0.93 6.79
N ALA A 70 8.18 1.72 7.84
CA ALA A 70 7.73 1.41 9.20
C ALA A 70 6.21 1.25 9.25
N ASN A 71 5.50 2.12 8.55
CA ASN A 71 4.07 2.02 8.45
C ASN A 71 3.63 0.74 7.71
N LEU A 72 4.32 0.34 6.63
CA LEU A 72 4.09 -0.95 5.97
C LEU A 72 4.35 -2.15 6.90
N MET A 73 5.35 -2.07 7.78
CA MET A 73 5.63 -3.10 8.78
C MET A 73 4.46 -3.28 9.77
N ILE A 74 3.75 -2.20 10.13
CA ILE A 74 2.54 -2.29 10.97
C ILE A 74 1.45 -3.12 10.25
N ALA A 75 1.25 -2.89 8.95
CA ALA A 75 0.32 -3.70 8.16
C ALA A 75 0.76 -5.17 8.08
N ALA A 76 2.06 -5.42 7.89
CA ALA A 76 2.64 -6.77 7.84
C ALA A 76 2.41 -7.57 9.14
N VAL A 77 2.57 -6.90 10.29
CA VAL A 77 2.28 -7.48 11.61
C VAL A 77 0.79 -7.77 11.74
N GLY A 78 -0.07 -6.85 11.28
CA GLY A 78 -1.52 -7.04 11.24
C GLY A 78 -1.95 -8.27 10.41
N PHE A 79 -1.38 -8.46 9.22
CA PHE A 79 -1.64 -9.64 8.38
C PHE A 79 -1.15 -10.92 9.04
N SER A 80 0.06 -10.91 9.61
CA SER A 80 0.64 -12.07 10.29
C SER A 80 -0.18 -12.49 11.51
N ALA A 81 -0.64 -11.52 12.31
CA ALA A 81 -1.52 -11.77 13.45
C ALA A 81 -2.89 -12.32 13.02
N GLY A 82 -3.39 -11.88 11.87
CA GLY A 82 -4.60 -12.44 11.24
C GLY A 82 -4.42 -13.90 10.84
N LEU A 83 -3.31 -14.21 10.16
CA LEU A 83 -2.95 -15.56 9.70
C LEU A 83 -2.76 -16.55 10.86
N ALA A 84 -2.20 -16.09 11.99
CA ALA A 84 -2.02 -16.95 13.17
C ALA A 84 -3.34 -17.52 13.73
N ASN A 85 -4.47 -16.85 13.49
CA ASN A 85 -5.79 -17.36 13.89
C ASN A 85 -6.38 -18.40 12.90
N MET A 86 -5.74 -18.62 11.74
CA MET A 86 -6.04 -19.65 10.72
C MET A 86 -7.52 -19.86 10.34
N THR A 87 -8.40 -18.88 10.53
CA THR A 87 -9.78 -18.96 10.03
C THR A 87 -9.81 -18.80 8.51
N ASP A 88 -10.72 -19.48 7.81
CA ASP A 88 -10.85 -19.42 6.34
C ASP A 88 -10.93 -17.97 5.80
N GLY A 89 -11.63 -17.08 6.51
CA GLY A 89 -11.70 -15.65 6.16
C GLY A 89 -10.36 -14.93 6.27
N ASN A 90 -9.65 -15.08 7.39
CA ASN A 90 -8.33 -14.47 7.55
C ASN A 90 -7.32 -15.02 6.53
N LEU A 91 -7.36 -16.32 6.21
CA LEU A 91 -6.44 -16.91 5.24
C LEU A 91 -6.66 -16.29 3.85
N LEU A 92 -7.92 -16.15 3.41
CA LEU A 92 -8.24 -15.58 2.11
C LEU A 92 -7.91 -14.08 2.03
N PHE A 93 -8.38 -13.29 3.00
CA PHE A 93 -8.25 -11.83 2.93
C PHE A 93 -6.87 -11.33 3.37
N ASP A 94 -6.34 -11.84 4.49
CA ASP A 94 -5.04 -11.39 5.00
C ASP A 94 -3.90 -12.04 4.22
N GLY A 95 -4.05 -13.28 3.76
CA GLY A 95 -3.07 -13.96 2.92
C GLY A 95 -2.93 -13.30 1.54
N ALA A 96 -4.04 -13.03 0.86
CA ALA A 96 -4.00 -12.30 -0.42
C ALA A 96 -3.43 -10.88 -0.25
N SER A 97 -3.78 -10.20 0.84
CA SER A 97 -3.22 -8.87 1.15
C SER A 97 -1.70 -8.92 1.37
N LEU A 98 -1.20 -9.95 2.05
CA LEU A 98 0.24 -10.15 2.27
C LEU A 98 0.98 -10.42 0.95
N VAL A 99 0.41 -11.22 0.06
CA VAL A 99 0.99 -11.44 -1.29
C VAL A 99 1.04 -10.13 -2.09
N LEU A 100 -0.03 -9.33 -2.09
CA LEU A 100 -0.04 -8.02 -2.76
C LEU A 100 1.00 -7.07 -2.17
N MET A 101 1.19 -7.09 -0.85
CA MET A 101 2.19 -6.27 -0.17
C MET A 101 3.61 -6.69 -0.55
N LEU A 102 3.90 -8.00 -0.56
CA LEU A 102 5.19 -8.54 -1.00
C LEU A 102 5.46 -8.23 -2.48
N PHE A 103 4.43 -8.29 -3.32
CA PHE A 103 4.53 -7.91 -4.72
C PHE A 103 4.93 -6.43 -4.86
N GLY A 104 4.23 -5.51 -4.17
CA GLY A 104 4.58 -4.08 -4.19
C GLY A 104 6.00 -3.79 -3.66
N LEU A 105 6.41 -4.46 -2.57
CA LEU A 105 7.77 -4.35 -2.03
C LEU A 105 8.82 -4.87 -3.02
N SER A 106 8.55 -5.99 -3.68
CA SER A 106 9.44 -6.59 -4.67
C SER A 106 9.59 -5.67 -5.88
N THR A 107 8.50 -5.10 -6.39
CA THR A 107 8.50 -4.10 -7.47
C THR A 107 9.30 -2.85 -7.09
N HIS A 108 9.15 -2.35 -5.86
CA HIS A 108 9.96 -1.23 -5.39
C HIS A 108 11.46 -1.56 -5.35
N ALA A 109 11.81 -2.76 -4.87
CA ALA A 109 13.20 -3.20 -4.79
C ALA A 109 13.83 -3.47 -6.18
N SER A 110 13.07 -4.03 -7.12
CA SER A 110 13.58 -4.47 -8.43
C SER A 110 13.50 -3.39 -9.51
N SER A 111 12.58 -2.42 -9.41
CA SER A 111 12.39 -1.40 -10.44
C SER A 111 12.76 0.01 -9.95
N VAL A 112 12.30 0.42 -8.77
CA VAL A 112 12.51 1.79 -8.28
C VAL A 112 13.95 2.01 -7.85
N LYS A 113 14.48 1.17 -6.95
CA LYS A 113 15.88 1.32 -6.46
C LYS A 113 16.94 1.39 -7.57
N PRO A 114 16.98 0.48 -8.56
CA PRO A 114 17.99 0.57 -9.62
C PRO A 114 17.79 1.80 -10.51
N ALA A 115 16.55 2.16 -10.84
CA ALA A 115 16.28 3.35 -11.65
C ALA A 115 16.72 4.65 -10.94
N MET A 116 16.55 4.73 -9.61
CA MET A 116 17.04 5.87 -8.83
C MET A 116 18.58 5.99 -8.87
N ASN A 117 19.30 4.86 -8.86
CA ASN A 117 20.76 4.86 -8.95
C ASN A 117 21.27 5.30 -10.34
N VAL A 118 20.52 4.98 -11.40
CA VAL A 118 20.81 5.44 -12.76
C VAL A 118 20.63 6.96 -12.86
N ILE A 119 19.57 7.52 -12.26
CA ILE A 119 19.33 8.97 -12.25
C ILE A 119 20.45 9.75 -11.57
N SER A 120 21.11 9.18 -10.54
CA SER A 120 22.23 9.85 -9.86
C SER A 120 23.58 9.71 -10.55
N THR A 121 23.74 8.73 -11.45
CA THR A 121 25.06 8.35 -12.01
C THR A 121 25.18 8.66 -13.50
N SER A 122 24.09 8.54 -14.27
CA SER A 122 24.11 8.76 -15.71
C SER A 122 24.04 10.24 -16.06
N GLU A 123 24.86 10.66 -17.03
CA GLU A 123 24.78 11.99 -17.66
C GLU A 123 23.87 12.01 -18.92
N ASP A 124 23.51 10.83 -19.45
CA ASP A 124 22.64 10.73 -20.62
C ASP A 124 21.17 11.00 -20.25
N GLN A 125 20.63 12.09 -20.81
CA GLN A 125 19.24 12.49 -20.65
C GLN A 125 18.25 11.40 -21.12
N LYS A 126 18.61 10.59 -22.12
CA LYS A 126 17.73 9.51 -22.59
C LYS A 126 17.61 8.40 -21.55
N GLU A 127 18.73 7.98 -20.96
CA GLU A 127 18.74 6.98 -19.88
C GLU A 127 17.99 7.46 -18.64
N ILE A 128 18.18 8.72 -18.25
CA ILE A 128 17.44 9.34 -17.15
C ILE A 128 15.93 9.31 -17.43
N THR A 129 15.52 9.67 -18.64
CA THR A 129 14.09 9.70 -19.02
C THR A 129 13.47 8.30 -18.97
N VAL A 130 14.18 7.28 -19.45
CA VAL A 130 13.70 5.89 -19.39
C VAL A 130 13.60 5.41 -17.93
N SER A 131 14.61 5.71 -17.10
CA SER A 131 14.60 5.38 -15.67
C SER A 131 13.46 6.05 -14.92
N LEU A 132 13.19 7.33 -15.21
CA LEU A 132 12.06 8.07 -14.63
C LEU A 132 10.72 7.44 -15.01
N LYS A 133 10.54 7.03 -16.28
CA LYS A 133 9.33 6.32 -16.71
C LYS A 133 9.17 4.97 -16.01
N ASN A 134 10.26 4.24 -15.79
CA ASN A 134 10.24 2.98 -15.05
C ASN A 134 9.83 3.19 -13.58
N ILE A 135 10.30 4.24 -12.92
CA ILE A 135 9.87 4.60 -11.56
C ILE A 135 8.37 4.91 -11.54
N ALA A 136 7.90 5.77 -12.44
CA ALA A 136 6.50 6.14 -12.54
C ALA A 136 5.59 4.91 -12.76
N ALA A 137 5.98 4.02 -13.66
CA ALA A 137 5.25 2.77 -13.89
C ALA A 137 5.24 1.86 -12.65
N ALA A 138 6.37 1.73 -11.96
CA ALA A 138 6.47 0.95 -10.73
C ALA A 138 5.60 1.52 -9.60
N HIS A 139 5.61 2.84 -9.39
CA HIS A 139 4.74 3.51 -8.43
C HIS A 139 3.26 3.28 -8.72
N PHE A 140 2.86 3.38 -10.00
CA PHE A 140 1.48 3.09 -10.39
C PHE A 140 1.07 1.65 -10.04
N ILE A 141 1.92 0.65 -10.33
CA ILE A 141 1.67 -0.75 -9.98
C ILE A 141 1.56 -0.95 -8.46
N ILE A 142 2.45 -0.31 -7.68
CA ILE A 142 2.42 -0.38 -6.22
C ILE A 142 1.11 0.22 -5.67
N VAL A 143 0.67 1.36 -6.20
CA VAL A 143 -0.59 2.01 -5.82
C VAL A 143 -1.79 1.09 -6.11
N LEU A 144 -1.79 0.39 -7.25
CA LEU A 144 -2.83 -0.61 -7.55
C LEU A 144 -2.81 -1.78 -6.56
N ALA A 145 -1.63 -2.28 -6.19
CA ALA A 145 -1.49 -3.34 -5.19
C ALA A 145 -2.02 -2.89 -3.81
N VAL A 146 -1.65 -1.69 -3.36
CA VAL A 146 -2.13 -1.10 -2.10
C VAL A 146 -3.65 -0.89 -2.14
N THR A 147 -4.19 -0.43 -3.28
CA THR A 147 -5.64 -0.28 -3.47
C THR A 147 -6.35 -1.64 -3.38
N GLY A 148 -5.75 -2.70 -3.94
CA GLY A 148 -6.23 -4.07 -3.80
C GLY A 148 -6.28 -4.53 -2.34
N ILE A 149 -5.25 -4.23 -1.56
CA ILE A 149 -5.22 -4.51 -0.12
C ILE A 149 -6.35 -3.78 0.61
N ILE A 150 -6.52 -2.47 0.35
CA ILE A 150 -7.60 -1.67 0.96
C ILE A 150 -8.97 -2.30 0.63
N GLY A 151 -9.20 -2.67 -0.63
CA GLY A 151 -10.43 -3.34 -1.07
C GLY A 151 -10.69 -4.65 -0.34
N LEU A 152 -9.66 -5.52 -0.22
CA LEU A 152 -9.76 -6.79 0.49
C LEU A 152 -10.08 -6.59 1.98
N GLN A 153 -9.46 -5.60 2.63
CA GLN A 153 -9.67 -5.33 4.05
C GLN A 153 -11.05 -4.73 4.33
N ILE A 154 -11.56 -3.88 3.44
CA ILE A 154 -12.96 -3.40 3.50
C ILE A 154 -13.93 -4.58 3.30
N ALA A 155 -13.68 -5.44 2.32
CA ALA A 155 -14.50 -6.63 2.08
C ALA A 155 -14.52 -7.56 3.31
N HIS A 156 -13.35 -7.80 3.90
CA HIS A 156 -13.20 -8.59 5.12
C HIS A 156 -14.06 -8.02 6.27
N PHE A 157 -14.02 -6.70 6.47
CA PHE A 157 -14.83 -6.03 7.49
C PHE A 157 -16.34 -6.21 7.27
N PHE A 158 -16.82 -6.10 6.02
CA PHE A 158 -18.22 -6.31 5.70
C PHE A 158 -18.66 -7.76 5.90
N VAL A 159 -17.85 -8.72 5.47
CA VAL A 159 -18.12 -10.15 5.66
C VAL A 159 -18.21 -10.45 7.16
N MET A 160 -17.27 -9.97 7.96
CA MET A 160 -17.26 -10.15 9.41
C MET A 160 -18.53 -9.58 10.06
N LYS A 161 -18.95 -8.36 9.68
CA LYS A 161 -20.19 -7.75 10.20
C LYS A 161 -21.43 -8.55 9.84
N ARG A 162 -21.50 -9.10 8.63
CA ARG A 162 -22.63 -9.94 8.19
C ARG A 162 -22.70 -11.24 8.98
N THR A 163 -21.57 -11.92 9.18
CA THR A 163 -21.49 -13.15 9.99
C THR A 163 -21.88 -12.90 11.44
N ALA A 164 -21.41 -11.80 12.05
CA ALA A 164 -21.79 -11.42 13.40
C ALA A 164 -23.30 -11.17 13.53
N LYS A 165 -23.91 -10.48 12.56
CA LYS A 165 -25.37 -10.23 12.54
C LYS A 165 -26.16 -11.53 12.41
N ALA A 166 -25.73 -12.45 11.56
CA ALA A 166 -26.37 -13.75 11.37
C ALA A 166 -26.31 -14.61 12.65
N ASN A 167 -25.16 -14.67 13.32
CA ASN A 167 -25.00 -15.42 14.57
C ASN A 167 -25.88 -14.87 15.70
N ARG A 168 -26.05 -13.54 15.78
CA ARG A 168 -26.95 -12.90 16.76
C ARG A 168 -28.42 -13.23 16.48
N ALA A 169 -28.84 -13.26 15.22
CA ALA A 169 -30.20 -13.65 14.84
C ALA A 169 -30.50 -15.13 15.13
N ALA A 170 -29.49 -16.00 15.03
CA ALA A 170 -29.61 -17.43 15.31
C ALA A 170 -29.66 -17.78 16.81
N THR A 171 -29.42 -16.84 17.72
CA THR A 171 -29.40 -17.08 19.18
C THR A 171 -30.45 -16.21 19.91
N PRO A 172 -31.76 -16.54 19.91
CA PRO A 172 -32.80 -15.66 20.43
C PRO A 172 -32.97 -15.64 21.97
N GLY A 173 -32.03 -16.20 22.75
CA GLY A 173 -32.38 -16.78 24.06
C GLY A 173 -31.68 -16.34 25.36
N SER A 174 -30.67 -15.45 25.38
CA SER A 174 -29.95 -15.16 26.66
C SER A 174 -30.30 -13.85 27.37
N SER A 175 -31.25 -13.05 26.87
CA SER A 175 -31.60 -11.76 27.49
C SER A 175 -32.70 -11.83 28.57
N LYS A 176 -33.15 -13.01 28.99
CA LYS A 176 -34.13 -13.20 30.08
C LYS A 176 -33.63 -14.20 31.13
N LYS A 177 -32.65 -13.81 31.94
CA LYS A 177 -32.49 -14.38 33.28
C LYS A 177 -31.61 -13.48 34.16
N ASN A 178 -32.16 -12.34 34.54
CA ASN A 178 -31.86 -11.70 35.83
C ASN A 178 -33.20 -11.61 36.57
N ASN A 179 -33.35 -12.44 37.60
CA ASN A 179 -34.19 -12.19 38.77
C ASN A 179 -33.39 -12.67 39.97
#